data_AF-A0A830F0N6-F1
#
_entry.id   AF-A0A830F0N6-F1
#
_cell.length_a   1.000
_cell.length_b   1.000
_cell.length_c   1.000
_cell.angle_alpha   90.00
_cell.angle_beta   90.00
_cell.angle_gamma   90.00
#
_symmetry.space_group_name_H-M   'P 1'
#
loop_
_entity.id
_entity.type
_entity.pdbx_description
1 polymer ?
#
loop_
_entity_poly.entity_id
_entity_poly.type
_entity_poly.pdbx_seq_one_letter_code
_entity_poly.pdbx_strand_id
1 'polypeptide(L)' 'MSAQTSEPGADDEWGSSAIGDAFETLDDELASAQREASGAREIALSRSRDLLEKVERTLKKTA' A
#
# COMPACT_ATOMS: atom_id res chain seq x y z
N MET A 1 29.53 -9.41 28.20
CA MET A 1 28.77 -9.78 26.98
C MET A 1 27.30 -9.60 27.31
N SER A 2 26.77 -8.39 27.17
CA SER A 2 25.36 -8.11 27.42
C SER A 2 24.70 -7.93 26.07
N ALA A 3 23.80 -8.87 25.75
CA ALA A 3 22.92 -8.79 24.60
C ALA A 3 22.06 -7.53 24.74
N GLN A 4 22.31 -6.52 23.90
CA GLN A 4 21.35 -5.46 23.66
C GLN A 4 20.26 -6.05 22.78
N THR A 5 19.17 -6.41 23.45
CA THR A 5 17.85 -6.67 22.89
C THR A 5 17.50 -5.64 21.83
N SER A 6 17.35 -6.08 20.59
CA SER A 6 16.61 -5.36 19.56
C SER A 6 15.20 -5.11 20.09
N GLU A 7 14.80 -3.85 20.22
CA GLU A 7 13.42 -3.49 20.52
C GLU A 7 12.53 -3.90 19.33
N PRO A 8 11.53 -4.78 19.51
CA PRO A 8 10.50 -5.01 18.51
C PRO A 8 9.39 -4.00 18.77
N GLY A 9 9.35 -2.90 18.02
CA GLY A 9 8.33 -1.87 18.31
C GLY A 9 8.06 -0.81 17.25
N ALA A 10 8.85 -0.72 16.18
CA ALA A 10 8.58 0.24 15.09
C ALA A 10 7.89 -0.38 13.88
N ASP A 11 7.93 -1.72 13.75
CA ASP A 11 7.51 -2.43 12.52
C ASP A 11 5.99 -2.68 12.47
N ASP A 12 5.27 -2.57 13.60
CA ASP A 12 3.83 -2.87 13.71
C ASP A 12 2.92 -1.67 13.40
N GLU A 13 3.47 -0.49 13.16
CA GLU A 13 2.69 0.74 13.03
C GLU A 13 2.17 1.02 11.60
N TRP A 14 2.43 0.12 10.63
CA TRP A 14 1.91 0.30 9.27
C TRP A 14 0.38 0.37 9.25
N GLY A 15 -0.27 -0.54 9.99
CA GLY A 15 -1.73 -0.60 10.13
C GLY A 15 -2.34 0.53 10.95
N SER A 16 -1.50 1.41 11.53
CA SER A 16 -1.90 2.62 12.27
C SER A 16 -1.31 3.90 11.65
N SER A 17 -0.60 3.78 10.52
CA SER A 17 0.08 4.91 9.88
C SER A 17 -0.86 5.58 8.88
N ALA A 18 -0.84 6.92 8.83
CA ALA A 18 -1.55 7.69 7.80
C ALA A 18 -1.23 7.25 6.36
N ILE A 19 -0.12 6.52 6.17
CA ILE A 19 0.27 5.92 4.89
C ILE A 19 -0.59 4.69 4.58
N GLY A 20 -0.81 3.79 5.54
CA GLY A 20 -1.71 2.64 5.39
C GLY A 20 -3.13 3.04 5.01
N ASP A 21 -3.70 4.00 5.75
CA ASP A 21 -5.05 4.54 5.48
C ASP A 21 -5.16 5.15 4.07
N ALA A 22 -4.09 5.83 3.61
CA ALA A 22 -4.04 6.39 2.27
C ALA A 22 -3.99 5.31 1.17
N PHE A 23 -3.29 4.19 1.41
CA PHE A 23 -3.29 3.04 0.49
C PHE A 23 -4.67 2.39 0.40
N GLU A 24 -5.35 2.16 1.52
CA GLU A 24 -6.70 1.60 1.53
C GLU A 24 -7.69 2.51 0.80
N THR A 25 -7.64 3.82 1.09
CA THR A 25 -8.50 4.81 0.42
C THR A 25 -8.27 4.81 -1.10
N LEU A 26 -7.02 4.76 -1.55
CA LEU A 26 -6.68 4.73 -2.97
C LEU A 26 -7.10 3.42 -3.66
N ASP A 27 -7.00 2.27 -3.00
CA ASP A 27 -7.46 0.99 -3.56
C ASP A 27 -8.98 1.00 -3.74
N ASP A 28 -9.73 1.52 -2.76
CA ASP A 28 -11.18 1.65 -2.81
C ASP A 28 -11.63 2.60 -3.94
N GLU A 29 -10.97 3.76 -4.10
CA GLU A 29 -11.25 4.70 -5.18
C GLU A 29 -10.96 4.09 -6.55
N LEU A 30 -9.83 3.39 -6.71
CA LEU A 30 -9.48 2.69 -7.94
C LEU A 30 -10.49 1.58 -8.26
N ALA A 31 -10.92 0.81 -7.26
CA ALA A 31 -11.93 -0.23 -7.42
C ALA A 31 -13.28 0.35 -7.87
N SER A 32 -13.70 1.46 -7.29
CA SER A 32 -14.91 2.17 -7.72
C SER A 32 -14.79 2.69 -9.15
N ALA A 33 -13.68 3.36 -9.47
CA ALA A 33 -13.44 3.89 -10.81
C ALA A 33 -13.35 2.79 -11.87
N GLN A 34 -12.82 1.61 -11.52
CA GLN A 34 -12.69 0.48 -12.44
C GLN A 34 -14.05 -0.13 -12.79
N ARG A 35 -15.01 -0.18 -11.85
CA ARG A 35 -16.38 -0.67 -12.10
C ARG A 35 -17.10 0.13 -13.20
N GLU A 36 -16.78 1.41 -13.32
CA GLU A 36 -17.38 2.33 -14.29
C GLU A 36 -16.52 2.53 -15.55
N ALA A 37 -15.28 2.04 -15.54
CA ALA A 37 -14.34 2.22 -16.63
C ALA A 37 -14.46 1.13 -17.69
N SER A 38 -14.08 1.47 -18.92
CA SER A 38 -13.96 0.52 -20.02
C SER A 38 -12.80 0.90 -20.95
N GLY A 39 -12.33 -0.08 -21.72
CA GLY A 39 -11.30 0.12 -22.74
C GLY A 39 -9.98 0.64 -22.15
N ALA A 40 -9.45 1.72 -22.73
CA ALA A 40 -8.15 2.27 -22.30
C ALA A 40 -8.15 2.75 -20.84
N ARG A 41 -9.31 3.18 -20.31
CA ARG A 41 -9.41 3.67 -18.93
C ARG A 41 -9.33 2.54 -17.91
N GLU A 42 -9.96 1.40 -18.21
CA GLU A 42 -9.87 0.18 -17.39
C GLU A 42 -8.43 -0.33 -17.31
N ILE A 43 -7.73 -0.35 -18.46
CA ILE A 43 -6.31 -0.76 -18.53
C ILE A 43 -5.43 0.19 -17.70
N ALA A 44 -5.67 1.50 -17.77
CA ALA A 44 -4.93 2.49 -16.98
C ALA A 44 -5.16 2.29 -15.48
N LEU A 45 -6.40 2.08 -15.04
CA LEU A 45 -6.74 1.85 -13.63
C LEU A 45 -6.14 0.55 -13.10
N SER A 46 -6.19 -0.53 -13.89
CA SER A 46 -5.52 -1.79 -13.53
C SER A 46 -4.01 -1.60 -13.36
N ARG A 47 -3.34 -0.88 -14.27
CA ARG A 47 -1.91 -0.56 -14.14
C ARG A 47 -1.60 0.32 -12.93
N SER A 48 -2.47 1.29 -12.62
CA SER A 48 -2.33 2.11 -11.43
C SER A 48 -2.40 1.27 -10.15
N ARG A 49 -3.30 0.27 -10.10
CA ARG A 49 -3.39 -0.68 -8.98
C ARG A 49 -2.13 -1.52 -8.84
N ASP A 50 -1.62 -2.08 -9.94
CA ASP A 50 -0.37 -2.85 -9.93
C ASP A 50 0.83 -2.02 -9.43
N LEU A 51 0.87 -0.73 -9.77
CA LEU A 51 1.90 0.19 -9.31
C LEU A 51 1.73 0.51 -7.83
N LEU A 52 0.50 0.74 -7.37
CA LEU A 52 0.18 0.97 -5.97
C LEU A 52 0.65 -0.21 -5.11
N GLU A 53 0.33 -1.45 -5.48
CA GLU A 53 0.78 -2.66 -4.78
C GLU A 53 2.31 -2.81 -4.77
N LYS A 54 2.99 -2.42 -5.85
CA LYS A 54 4.46 -2.45 -5.90
C LYS A 54 5.08 -1.44 -4.96
N VAL A 55 4.54 -0.22 -4.91
CA VAL A 55 4.99 0.82 -3.99
C VAL A 55 4.74 0.37 -2.56
N GLU A 56 3.53 -0.11 -2.25
CA GLU A 56 3.18 -0.62 -0.93
C GLU A 56 4.13 -1.74 -0.48
N ARG A 57 4.37 -2.73 -1.33
CA ARG A 57 5.30 -3.83 -1.05
C ARG A 57 6.74 -3.36 -0.87
N THR A 58 7.15 -2.34 -1.60
CA THR A 58 8.50 -1.78 -1.50
C THR A 58 8.66 -1.09 -0.16
N LEU A 59 7.70 -0.24 0.18
CA LEU A 59 7.77 0.51 1.42
C LEU A 59 7.63 -0.42 2.64
N LYS A 60 6.77 -1.46 2.59
CA LYS A 60 6.65 -2.51 3.62
C LYS A 60 7.90 -3.36 3.83
N LYS A 61 8.82 -3.41 2.86
CA LYS A 61 10.12 -4.09 3.01
C LYS A 61 11.20 -3.19 3.59
N THR A 62 10.98 -1.88 3.56
CA THR A 62 11.95 -0.86 3.99
C THR A 62 11.61 -0.23 5.33
N ALA A 63 10.36 -0.32 5.78
CA ALA A 63 10.00 -0.22 7.19
C ALA A 63 10.44 -1.50 7.90
#